data_AF-A0A0F0GEL8-F1
#
_entry.id   AF-A0A0F0GEL8-F1
#
_cell.length_a   1.000
_cell.length_b   1.000
_cell.length_c   1.000
_cell.angle_alpha   90.00
_cell.angle_beta   90.00
_cell.angle_gamma   90.00
#
_symmetry.space_group_name_H-M   'P 1'
#
loop_
_entity.id
_entity.type
_entity.pdbx_description
1 polymer ?
#
loop_
_entity_poly.entity_id
_entity_poly.type
_entity_poly.pdbx_seq_one_letter_code
_entity_poly.pdbx_strand_id
1 'polypeptide(L)'
;MRRERGRSSVPRRRAAIAFTAALGILASTVAPGSASAADNRYQRGPNPTQSSIAANRGTFATAETSVGGGNGFGAAKIYYPTDTSKGTFGAIAVVPGYTATWAAEGAWMGHWLASFGFVVIGIDTLSRNDWDVARGTQLLEALDYLTQRSSVRTRVDPNRLAVMGHSMGGGGTISAALRRPTLKAAIGLAPYSPSQTPSAMQVPTMLLAGQNDGTSTPASVLTHYNNIPASTEKAYLELTGAAHSFPTSNNSVMTRKVIPWMKIFIDQDTRYTQFLCPLLDNTGIRTYRSSCPLLPDDPAPGATFSLESSASGKCADVPGRVQTNGTGLIVWTCNGAANQRWTHTAAGELRIYDNAKCMDANASGQGTRVTINACTGGDSQKWTVDVNGTVTNAASGRCLDAGGTADNSPVVVTTCTGATSQTWSKRS
;
A
#
# COMPACT_ATOMS: atom_id res chain seq x y z
N MET A 1 -75.03 -1.03 -45.79
CA MET A 1 -74.13 -1.03 -46.96
C MET A 1 -73.17 0.15 -46.85
N ARG A 2 -71.89 -0.12 -47.14
CA ARG A 2 -70.73 0.76 -47.44
C ARG A 2 -71.09 2.15 -48.05
N ARG A 3 -70.28 3.22 -47.97
CA ARG A 3 -68.81 3.34 -47.94
C ARG A 3 -68.39 4.80 -47.66
N GLU A 4 -67.25 4.98 -47.03
CA GLU A 4 -66.50 6.23 -46.88
C GLU A 4 -66.00 6.80 -48.22
N ARG A 5 -65.84 8.13 -48.28
CA ARG A 5 -65.12 8.86 -49.35
C ARG A 5 -63.90 9.58 -48.76
N GLY A 6 -62.73 9.29 -49.30
CA GLY A 6 -61.54 10.14 -49.16
C GLY A 6 -61.52 11.22 -50.24
N ARG A 7 -61.03 12.41 -49.90
CA ARG A 7 -60.65 13.44 -50.87
C ARG A 7 -59.33 14.08 -50.46
N SER A 8 -58.50 14.25 -51.48
CA SER A 8 -57.09 14.61 -51.47
C SER A 8 -56.82 16.11 -51.38
N SER A 9 -55.56 16.39 -51.09
CA SER A 9 -54.87 17.57 -50.58
C SER A 9 -54.56 18.71 -51.55
N VAL A 10 -54.45 19.94 -51.01
CA VAL A 10 -53.68 21.09 -51.54
C VAL A 10 -53.03 21.84 -50.34
N PRO A 11 -51.83 22.46 -50.45
CA PRO A 11 -50.91 22.65 -49.34
C PRO A 11 -50.90 24.08 -48.74
N ARG A 12 -50.41 24.23 -47.50
CA ARG A 12 -50.01 25.54 -46.93
C ARG A 12 -48.74 25.43 -46.10
N ARG A 13 -47.74 26.25 -46.48
CA ARG A 13 -46.51 26.55 -45.75
C ARG A 13 -46.85 27.10 -44.36
N ARG A 14 -46.18 26.63 -43.32
CA ARG A 14 -46.22 27.22 -41.97
C ARG A 14 -44.81 27.63 -41.56
N ALA A 15 -44.70 28.87 -41.10
CA ALA A 15 -43.51 29.47 -40.49
C ALA A 15 -43.26 28.84 -39.11
N ALA A 16 -42.00 28.57 -38.80
CA ALA A 16 -41.57 28.11 -37.48
C ALA A 16 -41.22 29.33 -36.61
N ILE A 17 -41.88 29.43 -35.45
CA ILE A 17 -41.53 30.35 -34.36
C ILE A 17 -40.73 29.53 -33.35
N ALA A 18 -39.48 29.90 -33.11
CA ALA A 18 -38.61 29.28 -32.11
C ALA A 18 -38.82 29.94 -30.75
N PHE A 19 -39.18 29.15 -29.74
CA PHE A 19 -39.16 29.54 -28.33
C PHE A 19 -37.78 29.22 -27.74
N THR A 20 -37.01 30.25 -27.37
CA THR A 20 -35.80 30.13 -26.55
C THR A 20 -36.18 30.26 -25.07
N ALA A 21 -36.07 29.15 -24.32
CA ALA A 21 -36.17 29.17 -22.86
C ALA A 21 -34.78 29.49 -22.27
N ALA A 22 -34.67 30.63 -21.58
CA ALA A 22 -33.49 30.98 -20.79
C ALA A 22 -33.61 30.36 -19.39
N LEU A 23 -32.77 29.36 -19.08
CA LEU A 23 -32.54 28.92 -17.70
C LEU A 23 -31.35 29.70 -17.13
N GLY A 24 -31.59 30.49 -16.09
CA GLY A 24 -30.56 31.12 -15.27
C GLY A 24 -29.82 30.06 -14.45
N ILE A 25 -28.49 30.04 -14.55
CA ILE A 25 -27.62 29.18 -13.74
C ILE A 25 -27.20 30.00 -12.51
N LEU A 26 -27.70 29.63 -11.32
CA LEU A 26 -27.10 30.08 -10.06
C LEU A 26 -25.77 29.34 -9.87
N ALA A 27 -24.66 30.08 -9.90
CA ALA A 27 -23.35 29.57 -9.51
C ALA A 27 -23.27 29.55 -7.97
N SER A 28 -23.43 28.38 -7.36
CA SER A 28 -23.06 28.15 -5.97
C SER A 28 -21.54 28.02 -5.85
N THR A 29 -20.90 29.03 -5.26
CA THR A 29 -19.49 28.97 -4.87
C THR A 29 -19.34 27.98 -3.72
N VAL A 30 -18.99 26.73 -4.02
CA VAL A 30 -18.58 25.76 -3.02
C VAL A 30 -17.22 26.18 -2.49
N ALA A 31 -17.19 26.70 -1.25
CA ALA A 31 -15.93 26.90 -0.55
C ALA A 31 -15.20 25.55 -0.46
N PRO A 32 -13.88 25.49 -0.74
CA PRO A 32 -13.14 24.24 -0.57
C PRO A 32 -13.21 23.86 0.91
N GLY A 33 -13.93 22.78 1.20
CA GLY A 33 -13.97 22.18 2.52
C GLY A 33 -12.54 21.87 2.97
N SER A 34 -12.23 22.24 4.21
CA SER A 34 -10.97 21.98 4.88
C SER A 34 -10.54 20.53 4.66
N ALA A 35 -9.31 20.32 4.20
CA ALA A 35 -8.74 18.99 4.01
C ALA A 35 -8.82 18.20 5.32
N SER A 36 -9.62 17.13 5.33
CA SER A 36 -9.69 16.18 6.43
C SER A 36 -8.34 15.49 6.60
N ALA A 37 -7.83 15.47 7.83
CA ALA A 37 -6.61 14.75 8.18
C ALA A 37 -6.78 13.24 7.90
N ALA A 38 -5.75 12.61 7.31
CA ALA A 38 -5.73 11.18 7.05
C ALA A 38 -5.42 10.40 8.34
N ASP A 39 -6.14 9.29 8.59
CA ASP A 39 -5.99 8.38 9.75
C ASP A 39 -4.58 7.76 9.90
N ASN A 40 -3.75 7.87 8.86
CA ASN A 40 -2.29 7.95 8.97
C ASN A 40 -1.83 9.07 8.03
N ARG A 41 -1.18 10.10 8.59
CA ARG A 41 -0.75 11.30 7.86
C ARG A 41 0.22 11.04 6.70
N TYR A 42 0.82 9.85 6.63
CA TYR A 42 1.72 9.43 5.56
C TYR A 42 1.05 8.60 4.46
N GLN A 43 -0.20 8.16 4.63
CA GLN A 43 -0.92 7.44 3.58
C GLN A 43 -1.06 8.29 2.32
N ARG A 44 -0.77 7.69 1.17
CA ARG A 44 -0.83 8.33 -0.15
C ARG A 44 -1.53 7.40 -1.14
N GLY A 45 -2.34 7.98 -2.03
CA GLY A 45 -3.04 7.24 -3.08
C GLY A 45 -4.28 6.48 -2.58
N PRO A 46 -5.05 5.90 -3.52
CA PRO A 46 -6.23 5.09 -3.21
C PRO A 46 -5.87 3.81 -2.47
N ASN A 47 -6.88 3.11 -1.96
CA ASN A 47 -6.68 1.79 -1.36
C ASN A 47 -6.06 0.83 -2.39
N PRO A 48 -5.02 0.07 -2.01
CA PRO A 48 -4.32 -0.79 -2.94
C PRO A 48 -5.11 -2.06 -3.25
N THR A 49 -4.98 -2.51 -4.49
CA THR A 49 -5.46 -3.80 -5.01
C THR A 49 -4.30 -4.63 -5.57
N GLN A 50 -4.51 -5.93 -5.80
CA GLN A 50 -3.50 -6.79 -6.47
C GLN A 50 -3.06 -6.24 -7.84
N SER A 51 -4.00 -5.66 -8.61
CA SER A 51 -3.67 -5.04 -9.91
C SER A 51 -2.88 -3.75 -9.74
N SER A 52 -3.22 -2.93 -8.74
CA SER A 52 -2.53 -1.65 -8.50
C SER A 52 -1.05 -1.83 -8.14
N ILE A 53 -0.70 -2.83 -7.33
CA ILE A 53 0.68 -3.07 -6.90
C ILE A 53 1.54 -3.71 -8.00
N ALA A 54 0.90 -4.37 -8.97
CA ALA A 54 1.56 -4.93 -10.14
C ALA A 54 1.70 -3.93 -11.30
N ALA A 55 1.14 -2.72 -11.16
CA ALA A 55 1.13 -1.73 -12.22
C ALA A 55 2.52 -1.11 -12.47
N ASN A 56 2.82 -0.85 -13.74
CA ASN A 56 4.08 -0.21 -14.17
C ASN A 56 4.14 1.28 -13.80
N ARG A 57 2.98 1.86 -13.46
CA ARG A 57 2.78 3.21 -12.95
C ARG A 57 1.69 3.17 -11.87
N GLY A 58 1.95 3.83 -10.75
CA GLY A 58 0.94 4.14 -9.75
C GLY A 58 0.10 5.36 -10.15
N THR A 59 -0.51 6.00 -9.16
CA THR A 59 -1.52 7.05 -9.36
C THR A 59 -0.96 8.47 -9.39
N PHE A 60 0.32 8.66 -9.05
CA PHE A 60 0.95 9.97 -9.06
C PHE A 60 1.59 10.26 -10.42
N ALA A 61 1.25 11.41 -11.01
CA ALA A 61 2.06 12.00 -12.07
C ALA A 61 3.46 12.33 -11.52
N THR A 62 4.48 12.14 -12.35
CA THR A 62 5.88 12.24 -11.92
C THR A 62 6.70 13.10 -12.86
N ALA A 63 7.71 13.76 -12.30
CA ALA A 63 8.74 14.48 -13.02
C ALA A 63 10.12 14.00 -12.59
N GLU A 64 11.16 14.42 -13.31
CA GLU A 64 12.55 14.14 -12.97
C GLU A 64 13.44 15.38 -13.04
N THR A 65 14.59 15.34 -12.35
CA THR A 65 15.68 16.32 -12.49
C THR A 65 17.03 15.62 -12.41
N SER A 66 18.02 16.14 -13.12
CA SER A 66 19.41 15.65 -13.07
C SER A 66 20.19 16.32 -11.94
N VAL A 67 21.18 15.59 -11.43
CA VAL A 67 22.15 16.05 -10.43
C VAL A 67 23.55 15.70 -10.93
N GLY A 68 24.44 16.69 -10.94
CA GLY A 68 25.85 16.47 -11.28
C GLY A 68 26.59 15.67 -10.20
N GLY A 69 27.76 15.12 -10.55
CA GLY A 69 28.64 14.46 -9.59
C GLY A 69 29.25 15.41 -8.55
N GLY A 70 30.00 14.86 -7.60
CA GLY A 70 30.71 15.63 -6.57
C GLY A 70 29.93 15.81 -5.26
N ASN A 71 28.86 15.04 -5.05
CA ASN A 71 27.98 15.12 -3.88
C ASN A 71 28.20 13.97 -2.88
N GLY A 72 29.35 13.29 -2.93
CA GLY A 72 29.60 12.03 -2.22
C GLY A 72 29.13 10.80 -3.00
N PHE A 73 28.60 10.98 -4.20
CA PHE A 73 28.22 9.97 -5.20
C PHE A 73 28.51 10.51 -6.61
N GLY A 74 28.32 9.67 -7.64
CA GLY A 74 28.43 10.06 -9.05
C GLY A 74 27.31 10.98 -9.53
N ALA A 75 27.01 11.00 -10.82
CA ALA A 75 25.80 11.68 -11.30
C ALA A 75 24.54 11.01 -10.74
N ALA A 76 23.41 11.73 -10.70
CA ALA A 76 22.15 11.13 -10.26
C ALA A 76 20.94 11.70 -10.99
N LYS A 77 19.84 10.96 -10.91
CA LYS A 77 18.51 11.38 -11.33
C LYS A 77 17.57 11.33 -10.13
N ILE A 78 16.82 12.40 -9.92
CA ILE A 78 15.77 12.46 -8.89
C ILE A 78 14.41 12.43 -9.57
N TYR A 79 13.56 11.48 -9.18
CA TYR A 79 12.19 11.30 -9.65
C TYR A 79 11.23 11.61 -8.52
N TYR A 80 10.14 12.33 -8.79
CA TYR A 80 9.25 12.79 -7.72
C TYR A 80 7.81 13.00 -8.20
N PRO A 81 6.81 12.82 -7.32
CA PRO A 81 5.43 13.21 -7.58
C PRO A 81 5.34 14.72 -7.86
N THR A 82 4.57 15.10 -8.88
CA THR A 82 4.34 16.51 -9.22
C THR A 82 3.30 17.15 -8.30
N ASP A 83 2.31 16.37 -7.87
CA ASP A 83 1.27 16.82 -6.94
C ASP A 83 1.77 16.78 -5.49
N THR A 84 1.86 17.96 -4.86
CA THR A 84 2.24 18.13 -3.46
C THR A 84 1.03 18.41 -2.56
N SER A 85 -0.19 18.41 -3.10
CA SER A 85 -1.42 18.63 -2.31
C SER A 85 -1.65 17.57 -1.24
N LYS A 86 -1.04 16.39 -1.42
CA LYS A 86 -1.08 15.28 -0.46
C LYS A 86 0.00 15.36 0.62
N GLY A 87 0.79 16.44 0.67
CA GLY A 87 1.88 16.62 1.62
C GLY A 87 3.23 16.11 1.11
N THR A 88 4.18 15.92 2.03
CA THR A 88 5.51 15.39 1.71
C THR A 88 5.49 13.87 1.52
N PHE A 89 6.54 13.33 0.89
CA PHE A 89 6.68 11.91 0.56
C PHE A 89 7.95 11.34 1.21
N GLY A 90 7.93 10.04 1.50
CA GLY A 90 9.15 9.35 1.89
C GLY A 90 10.10 9.26 0.71
N ALA A 91 11.37 8.98 0.97
CA ALA A 91 12.39 8.93 -0.06
C ALA A 91 13.17 7.63 -0.11
N ILE A 92 13.58 7.25 -1.32
CA ILE A 92 14.33 6.02 -1.61
C ILE A 92 15.59 6.39 -2.38
N ALA A 93 16.76 6.04 -1.85
CA ALA A 93 18.00 6.05 -2.62
C ALA A 93 18.23 4.67 -3.26
N VAL A 94 18.59 4.65 -4.55
CA VAL A 94 18.79 3.43 -5.32
C VAL A 94 20.17 3.45 -5.98
N VAL A 95 20.92 2.37 -5.82
CA VAL A 95 22.28 2.22 -6.38
C VAL A 95 22.37 0.96 -7.26
N PRO A 96 22.99 1.04 -8.44
CA PRO A 96 23.13 -0.09 -9.35
C PRO A 96 24.18 -1.11 -8.89
N GLY A 97 24.34 -2.18 -9.66
CA GLY A 97 25.32 -3.23 -9.50
C GLY A 97 26.74 -2.87 -9.95
N TYR A 98 27.65 -3.86 -9.86
CA TYR A 98 29.04 -3.73 -10.27
C TYR A 98 29.15 -3.39 -11.76
N THR A 99 30.03 -2.46 -12.13
CA THR A 99 30.20 -1.89 -13.49
C THR A 99 28.99 -1.13 -14.10
N ALA A 100 27.80 -1.26 -13.53
CA ALA A 100 26.57 -0.69 -14.07
C ALA A 100 26.44 0.82 -13.81
N THR A 101 25.61 1.47 -14.63
CA THR A 101 25.19 2.86 -14.46
C THR A 101 23.70 2.90 -14.12
N TRP A 102 23.24 3.99 -13.49
CA TRP A 102 21.83 4.23 -13.24
C TRP A 102 21.01 4.16 -14.53
N ALA A 103 21.51 4.80 -15.59
CA ALA A 103 20.85 4.83 -16.89
C ALA A 103 20.62 3.42 -17.48
N ALA A 104 21.60 2.53 -17.35
CA ALA A 104 21.53 1.19 -17.92
C ALA A 104 20.69 0.20 -17.08
N GLU A 105 20.66 0.37 -15.77
CA GLU A 105 20.12 -0.66 -14.86
C GLU A 105 18.88 -0.22 -14.09
N GLY A 106 18.89 1.00 -13.57
CA GLY A 106 17.91 1.46 -12.58
C GLY A 106 16.90 2.48 -13.10
N ALA A 107 17.16 3.14 -14.23
CA ALA A 107 16.34 4.26 -14.72
C ALA A 107 14.85 3.95 -14.86
N TRP A 108 14.50 2.71 -15.22
CA TRP A 108 13.10 2.27 -15.31
C TRP A 108 12.38 2.34 -13.95
N MET A 109 13.11 2.13 -12.85
CA MET A 109 12.56 2.14 -11.50
C MET A 109 12.20 3.54 -11.01
N GLY A 110 12.85 4.59 -11.51
CA GLY A 110 12.69 5.96 -11.04
C GLY A 110 11.23 6.43 -11.09
N HIS A 111 10.67 6.49 -12.30
CA HIS A 111 9.25 6.85 -12.48
C HIS A 111 8.28 5.80 -11.93
N TRP A 112 8.65 4.52 -11.94
CA TRP A 112 7.83 3.47 -11.36
C TRP A 112 7.63 3.72 -9.86
N LEU A 113 8.70 3.74 -9.06
CA LEU A 113 8.63 3.99 -7.62
C LEU A 113 8.01 5.36 -7.31
N ALA A 114 8.40 6.42 -8.04
CA ALA A 114 7.88 7.75 -7.77
C ALA A 114 6.37 7.86 -8.01
N SER A 115 5.84 7.10 -8.98
CA SER A 115 4.40 7.09 -9.27
C SER A 115 3.55 6.42 -8.18
N PHE A 116 4.17 5.73 -7.21
CA PHE A 116 3.51 5.22 -6.00
C PHE A 116 3.62 6.19 -4.80
N GLY A 117 4.14 7.40 -5.02
CA GLY A 117 4.22 8.44 -3.98
C GLY A 117 5.50 8.39 -3.17
N PHE A 118 6.65 8.25 -3.84
CA PHE A 118 7.98 8.35 -3.22
C PHE A 118 8.84 9.36 -3.98
N VAL A 119 9.75 10.06 -3.28
CA VAL A 119 10.86 10.74 -3.97
C VAL A 119 12.00 9.75 -4.12
N VAL A 120 12.52 9.58 -5.32
CA VAL A 120 13.51 8.54 -5.63
C VAL A 120 14.76 9.21 -6.17
N ILE A 121 15.91 8.93 -5.56
CA ILE A 121 17.22 9.31 -6.10
C ILE A 121 17.96 8.07 -6.57
N GLY A 122 18.12 7.95 -7.89
CA GLY A 122 18.94 6.92 -8.50
C GLY A 122 20.33 7.48 -8.80
N ILE A 123 21.37 6.84 -8.26
CA ILE A 123 22.75 7.34 -8.36
C ILE A 123 23.61 6.47 -9.27
N ASP A 124 24.50 7.10 -10.02
CA ASP A 124 25.76 6.49 -10.44
C ASP A 124 26.74 6.49 -9.27
N THR A 125 27.63 5.50 -9.24
CA THR A 125 28.70 5.45 -8.25
C THR A 125 29.90 6.32 -8.66
N LEU A 126 30.72 6.72 -7.69
CA LEU A 126 31.98 7.45 -7.90
C LEU A 126 32.94 6.63 -8.78
N SER A 127 33.04 5.33 -8.51
CA SER A 127 33.68 4.36 -9.38
C SER A 127 32.73 3.21 -9.65
N ARG A 128 32.66 2.78 -10.92
CA ARG A 128 31.84 1.62 -11.29
C ARG A 128 32.35 0.32 -10.67
N ASN A 129 33.59 0.31 -10.17
CA ASN A 129 34.20 -0.82 -9.48
C ASN A 129 34.05 -0.73 -7.94
N ASP A 130 33.29 0.22 -7.43
CA ASP A 130 33.02 0.34 -6.00
C ASP A 130 32.32 -0.92 -5.47
N TRP A 131 32.80 -1.38 -4.32
CA TRP A 131 32.26 -2.52 -3.57
C TRP A 131 31.12 -2.08 -2.64
N ASP A 132 30.55 -3.03 -1.92
CA ASP A 132 29.38 -2.87 -1.07
C ASP A 132 29.50 -1.71 -0.07
N VAL A 133 30.59 -1.61 0.71
CA VAL A 133 30.76 -0.55 1.73
C VAL A 133 30.73 0.84 1.10
N ALA A 134 31.44 1.01 -0.03
CA ALA A 134 31.48 2.28 -0.75
C ALA A 134 30.10 2.63 -1.31
N ARG A 135 29.37 1.67 -1.90
CA ARG A 135 28.00 1.88 -2.38
C ARG A 135 27.04 2.23 -1.26
N GLY A 136 27.17 1.59 -0.10
CA GLY A 136 26.37 1.93 1.07
C GLY A 136 26.63 3.34 1.58
N THR A 137 27.89 3.82 1.54
CA THR A 137 28.22 5.21 1.88
C THR A 137 27.54 6.16 0.90
N GLN A 138 27.64 5.86 -0.40
CA GLN A 138 27.04 6.67 -1.46
C GLN A 138 25.50 6.71 -1.40
N LEU A 139 24.85 5.62 -1.00
CA LEU A 139 23.41 5.60 -0.71
C LEU A 139 23.03 6.59 0.42
N LEU A 140 23.82 6.63 1.50
CA LEU A 140 23.55 7.53 2.62
C LEU A 140 23.81 9.00 2.24
N GLU A 141 24.89 9.28 1.51
CA GLU A 141 25.19 10.61 0.96
C GLU A 141 24.09 11.08 -0.01
N ALA A 142 23.52 10.17 -0.81
CA ALA A 142 22.41 10.47 -1.71
C ALA A 142 21.15 10.88 -0.94
N LEU A 143 20.84 10.20 0.17
CA LEU A 143 19.72 10.57 1.04
C LEU A 143 19.95 11.92 1.73
N ASP A 144 21.17 12.19 2.18
CA ASP A 144 21.52 13.46 2.82
C ASP A 144 21.48 14.63 1.82
N TYR A 145 22.00 14.44 0.61
CA TYR A 145 21.83 15.39 -0.48
C TYR A 145 20.35 15.65 -0.78
N LEU A 146 19.57 14.57 -0.93
CA LEU A 146 18.15 14.66 -1.29
C LEU A 146 17.35 15.48 -0.28
N THR A 147 17.61 15.29 1.02
CA THR A 147 16.89 15.94 2.12
C THR A 147 17.40 17.34 2.45
N GLN A 148 18.68 17.63 2.23
CA GLN A 148 19.29 18.89 2.69
C GLN A 148 19.55 19.88 1.55
N ARG A 149 19.97 19.40 0.37
CA ARG A 149 20.57 20.23 -0.69
C ARG A 149 19.79 20.22 -2.01
N SER A 150 18.98 19.19 -2.25
CA SER A 150 18.29 19.05 -3.55
C SER A 150 17.25 20.15 -3.80
N SER A 151 16.96 20.38 -5.09
CA SER A 151 15.89 21.28 -5.52
C SER A 151 14.49 20.79 -5.14
N VAL A 152 14.33 19.50 -4.81
CA VAL A 152 13.05 18.88 -4.45
C VAL A 152 12.92 18.58 -2.97
N ARG A 153 13.89 19.01 -2.13
CA ARG A 153 13.93 18.70 -0.69
C ARG A 153 12.64 19.01 0.06
N THR A 154 11.90 20.05 -0.35
CA THR A 154 10.62 20.45 0.26
C THR A 154 9.50 19.44 0.02
N ARG A 155 9.67 18.49 -0.89
CA ARG A 155 8.76 17.37 -1.14
C ARG A 155 9.09 16.15 -0.28
N VAL A 156 10.25 16.12 0.35
CA VAL A 156 10.78 14.96 1.07
C VAL A 156 10.50 15.09 2.55
N ASP A 157 9.98 14.03 3.16
CA ASP A 157 9.99 13.87 4.60
C ASP A 157 11.33 13.25 5.03
N PRO A 158 12.22 14.01 5.69
CA PRO A 158 13.56 13.53 6.02
C PRO A 158 13.57 12.40 7.06
N ASN A 159 12.44 12.11 7.71
CA ASN A 159 12.33 11.04 8.70
C ASN A 159 11.87 9.70 8.11
N ARG A 160 11.59 9.64 6.80
CA ARG A 160 11.00 8.48 6.12
C ARG A 160 11.83 8.08 4.91
N LEU A 161 13.03 7.60 5.21
CA LEU A 161 14.07 7.31 4.22
C LEU A 161 14.31 5.81 4.10
N ALA A 162 14.58 5.35 2.88
CA ALA A 162 14.87 3.95 2.57
C ALA A 162 16.00 3.83 1.55
N VAL A 163 16.57 2.63 1.47
CA VAL A 163 17.63 2.29 0.53
C VAL A 163 17.27 1.02 -0.24
N MET A 164 17.71 0.97 -1.50
CA MET A 164 17.58 -0.20 -2.35
C MET A 164 18.79 -0.32 -3.28
N GLY A 165 19.11 -1.53 -3.71
CA GLY A 165 20.17 -1.72 -4.68
C GLY A 165 20.25 -3.13 -5.23
N HIS A 166 20.88 -3.24 -6.39
CA HIS A 166 21.05 -4.50 -7.11
C HIS A 166 22.48 -5.04 -7.01
N SER A 167 22.66 -6.35 -6.87
CA SER A 167 23.97 -7.00 -6.91
C SER A 167 24.91 -6.43 -5.84
N MET A 168 26.08 -5.91 -6.23
CA MET A 168 26.97 -5.17 -5.32
C MET A 168 26.26 -4.00 -4.61
N GLY A 169 25.32 -3.35 -5.28
CA GLY A 169 24.44 -2.33 -4.69
C GLY A 169 23.45 -2.89 -3.67
N GLY A 170 23.02 -4.15 -3.83
CA GLY A 170 22.25 -4.88 -2.82
C GLY A 170 23.09 -5.16 -1.56
N GLY A 171 24.38 -5.49 -1.74
CA GLY A 171 25.33 -5.51 -0.64
C GLY A 171 25.49 -4.14 0.01
N GLY A 172 25.59 -3.07 -0.79
CA GLY A 172 25.64 -1.70 -0.30
C GLY A 172 24.38 -1.27 0.46
N THR A 173 23.21 -1.81 0.11
CA THR A 173 21.96 -1.62 0.85
C THR A 173 22.07 -2.19 2.26
N ILE A 174 22.57 -3.42 2.40
CA ILE A 174 22.84 -4.04 3.71
C ILE A 174 23.83 -3.18 4.51
N SER A 175 24.90 -2.74 3.85
CA SER A 175 25.92 -1.88 4.46
C SER A 175 25.36 -0.53 4.95
N ALA A 176 24.49 0.11 4.18
CA ALA A 176 23.86 1.38 4.55
C ALA A 176 22.89 1.20 5.72
N ALA A 177 22.06 0.14 5.68
CA ALA A 177 21.06 -0.16 6.68
C ALA A 177 21.69 -0.49 8.06
N LEU A 178 22.83 -1.20 8.08
CA LEU A 178 23.59 -1.44 9.31
C LEU A 178 24.17 -0.16 9.93
N ARG A 179 24.49 0.84 9.11
CA ARG A 179 25.13 2.10 9.56
C ARG A 179 24.14 3.19 9.92
N ARG A 180 22.95 3.20 9.32
CA ARG A 180 21.89 4.17 9.63
C ARG A 180 20.61 3.43 10.07
N PRO A 181 20.52 3.03 11.35
CA PRO A 181 19.36 2.30 11.88
C PRO A 181 18.07 3.14 11.90
N THR A 182 18.15 4.45 11.64
CA THR A 182 16.97 5.33 11.49
C THR A 182 16.26 5.19 10.15
N LEU A 183 16.87 4.50 9.17
CA LEU A 183 16.21 4.15 7.92
C LEU A 183 14.96 3.30 8.18
N LYS A 184 13.93 3.51 7.36
CA LYS A 184 12.64 2.85 7.51
C LYS A 184 12.57 1.54 6.77
N ALA A 185 13.23 1.42 5.62
CA ALA A 185 13.22 0.19 4.84
C ALA A 185 14.53 -0.01 4.06
N ALA A 186 14.87 -1.28 3.86
CA ALA A 186 15.97 -1.71 3.01
C ALA A 186 15.50 -2.83 2.06
N ILE A 187 15.89 -2.76 0.78
CA ILE A 187 15.63 -3.83 -0.18
C ILE A 187 16.92 -4.21 -0.92
N GLY A 188 17.41 -5.42 -0.67
CA GLY A 188 18.53 -6.01 -1.41
C GLY A 188 18.02 -6.86 -2.58
N LEU A 189 18.28 -6.43 -3.81
CA LEU A 189 17.94 -7.17 -5.03
C LEU A 189 19.16 -7.98 -5.46
N ALA A 190 19.10 -9.31 -5.37
CA ALA A 190 20.24 -10.22 -5.60
C ALA A 190 21.54 -9.75 -4.92
N PRO A 191 21.55 -9.48 -3.60
CA PRO A 191 22.69 -8.86 -2.93
C PRO A 191 23.96 -9.73 -3.06
N TYR A 192 24.95 -9.22 -3.79
CA TYR A 192 26.20 -9.93 -4.04
C TYR A 192 27.22 -9.66 -2.93
N SER A 193 27.74 -10.74 -2.33
CA SER A 193 28.89 -10.78 -1.41
C SER A 193 29.03 -9.56 -0.47
N PRO A 194 27.99 -9.21 0.32
CA PRO A 194 28.13 -8.16 1.31
C PRO A 194 29.25 -8.52 2.28
N SER A 195 30.16 -7.59 2.52
CA SER A 195 31.32 -7.80 3.38
C SER A 195 30.93 -7.83 4.87
N GLN A 196 29.69 -7.42 5.20
CA GLN A 196 29.15 -7.44 6.55
C GLN A 196 28.09 -8.52 6.72
N THR A 197 28.14 -9.23 7.84
CA THR A 197 27.04 -10.07 8.31
C THR A 197 25.94 -9.18 8.88
N PRO A 198 24.66 -9.32 8.46
CA PRO A 198 23.58 -8.45 8.91
C PRO A 198 23.03 -8.80 10.31
N SER A 199 23.86 -9.33 11.22
CA SER A 199 23.45 -9.79 12.56
C SER A 199 23.07 -8.67 13.53
N ALA A 200 23.44 -7.43 13.23
CA ALA A 200 23.03 -6.24 13.98
C ALA A 200 21.95 -5.40 13.27
N MET A 201 21.31 -5.95 12.22
CA MET A 201 20.33 -5.23 11.41
C MET A 201 19.10 -4.85 12.25
N GLN A 202 18.78 -3.55 12.29
CA GLN A 202 17.57 -3.00 12.93
C GLN A 202 16.55 -2.49 11.91
N VAL A 203 16.98 -2.25 10.67
CA VAL A 203 16.12 -1.72 9.61
C VAL A 203 15.31 -2.87 9.01
N PRO A 204 13.98 -2.71 8.85
CA PRO A 204 13.18 -3.66 8.10
C PRO A 204 13.80 -3.96 6.73
N THR A 205 14.18 -5.22 6.51
CA THR A 205 14.94 -5.62 5.33
C THR A 205 14.28 -6.74 4.52
N MET A 206 14.06 -6.50 3.24
CA MET A 206 13.62 -7.52 2.28
C MET A 206 14.76 -7.89 1.32
N LEU A 207 15.03 -9.19 1.17
CA LEU A 207 16.05 -9.72 0.24
C LEU A 207 15.40 -10.56 -0.85
N LEU A 208 15.75 -10.29 -2.11
CA LEU A 208 15.22 -11.01 -3.27
C LEU A 208 16.34 -11.77 -3.98
N ALA A 209 16.05 -12.98 -4.43
CA ALA A 209 16.96 -13.81 -5.23
C ALA A 209 16.27 -14.32 -6.50
N GLY A 210 17.05 -14.54 -7.56
CA GLY A 210 16.59 -15.25 -8.74
C GLY A 210 16.92 -16.74 -8.66
N GLN A 211 15.97 -17.63 -8.95
CA GLN A 211 16.19 -19.08 -8.90
C GLN A 211 17.40 -19.53 -9.73
N ASN A 212 17.61 -18.94 -10.90
CA ASN A 212 18.66 -19.25 -11.85
C ASN A 212 19.84 -18.26 -11.74
N ASP A 213 19.94 -17.52 -10.64
CA ASP A 213 21.04 -16.60 -10.39
C ASP A 213 22.32 -17.40 -10.04
N GLY A 214 23.27 -17.43 -10.97
CA GLY A 214 24.58 -18.04 -10.78
C GLY A 214 25.63 -17.10 -10.15
N THR A 215 25.33 -15.81 -10.00
CA THR A 215 26.25 -14.80 -9.46
C THR A 215 26.01 -14.59 -7.97
N SER A 216 24.76 -14.36 -7.58
CA SER A 216 24.31 -14.25 -6.20
C SER A 216 23.26 -15.32 -5.94
N THR A 217 23.73 -16.55 -5.69
CA THR A 217 22.84 -17.72 -5.60
C THR A 217 21.74 -17.54 -4.53
N PRO A 218 20.55 -18.14 -4.73
CA PRO A 218 19.49 -18.14 -3.71
C PRO A 218 19.98 -18.58 -2.33
N ALA A 219 20.89 -19.57 -2.27
CA ALA A 219 21.49 -20.03 -1.02
C ALA A 219 22.35 -18.95 -0.32
N SER A 220 23.10 -18.15 -1.09
CA SER A 220 23.87 -17.03 -0.55
C SER A 220 22.94 -15.96 0.03
N VAL A 221 21.92 -15.56 -0.74
CA VAL A 221 20.95 -14.54 -0.29
C VAL A 221 20.16 -15.01 0.94
N LEU A 222 19.77 -16.29 0.97
CA LEU A 222 19.09 -16.90 2.11
C LEU A 222 19.98 -16.93 3.36
N THR A 223 21.29 -17.14 3.22
CA THR A 223 22.25 -17.03 4.32
C THR A 223 22.23 -15.64 4.94
N HIS A 224 22.22 -14.57 4.13
CA HIS A 224 22.09 -13.21 4.65
C HIS A 224 20.76 -12.98 5.37
N TYR A 225 19.65 -13.46 4.81
CA TYR A 225 18.33 -13.39 5.45
C TYR A 225 18.30 -14.09 6.83
N ASN A 226 18.90 -15.27 6.92
CA ASN A 226 18.95 -16.04 8.17
C ASN A 226 19.77 -15.32 9.25
N ASN A 227 20.79 -14.56 8.84
CA ASN A 227 21.63 -13.78 9.75
C ASN A 227 20.98 -12.48 10.23
N ILE A 228 19.92 -11.97 9.60
CA ILE A 228 19.15 -10.84 10.15
C ILE A 228 18.46 -11.30 11.44
N PRO A 229 18.48 -10.52 12.55
CA PRO A 229 17.80 -10.90 13.78
C PRO A 229 16.32 -11.25 13.58
N ALA A 230 15.82 -12.22 14.34
CA ALA A 230 14.40 -12.57 14.32
C ALA A 230 13.49 -11.46 14.87
N SER A 231 14.07 -10.55 15.69
CA SER A 231 13.41 -9.35 16.22
C SER A 231 13.27 -8.22 15.20
N THR A 232 13.85 -8.36 14.01
CA THR A 232 13.81 -7.35 12.95
C THR A 232 12.88 -7.81 11.85
N GLU A 233 12.01 -6.93 11.38
CA GLU A 233 11.10 -7.25 10.29
C GLU A 233 11.88 -7.59 9.03
N LYS A 234 11.63 -8.78 8.49
CA LYS A 234 12.38 -9.29 7.34
C LYS A 234 11.54 -10.15 6.42
N ALA A 235 11.90 -10.13 5.14
CA ALA A 235 11.36 -11.04 4.14
C ALA A 235 12.45 -11.54 3.18
N TYR A 236 12.30 -12.77 2.73
CA TYR A 236 13.09 -13.38 1.66
C TYR A 236 12.15 -13.89 0.57
N LEU A 237 12.47 -13.57 -0.68
CA LEU A 237 11.74 -14.05 -1.85
C LEU A 237 12.69 -14.64 -2.88
N GLU A 238 12.34 -15.81 -3.40
CA GLU A 238 13.02 -16.45 -4.52
C GLU A 238 12.11 -16.46 -5.74
N LEU A 239 12.51 -15.77 -6.81
CA LEU A 239 11.73 -15.63 -8.03
C LEU A 239 11.97 -16.82 -8.96
N THR A 240 10.90 -17.51 -9.33
CA THR A 240 10.94 -18.68 -10.22
C THR A 240 11.53 -18.31 -11.58
N GLY A 241 12.53 -19.07 -12.03
CA GLY A 241 13.19 -18.92 -13.34
C GLY A 241 14.07 -17.67 -13.49
N ALA A 242 14.08 -16.75 -12.53
CA ALA A 242 14.77 -15.48 -12.64
C ALA A 242 16.30 -15.65 -12.56
N ALA A 243 17.03 -14.99 -13.45
CA ALA A 243 18.50 -14.88 -13.42
C ALA A 243 18.95 -13.65 -12.60
N HIS A 244 20.27 -13.44 -12.46
CA HIS A 244 20.83 -12.28 -11.73
C HIS A 244 20.25 -10.94 -12.20
N SER A 245 20.00 -10.80 -13.50
CA SER A 245 19.51 -9.58 -14.11
C SER A 245 18.02 -9.27 -13.90
N PHE A 246 17.30 -10.05 -13.09
CA PHE A 246 15.86 -9.85 -12.88
C PHE A 246 15.42 -8.43 -12.46
N PRO A 247 16.26 -7.61 -11.78
CA PRO A 247 15.90 -6.23 -11.45
C PRO A 247 16.19 -5.21 -12.55
N THR A 248 16.95 -5.59 -13.58
CA THR A 248 17.47 -4.64 -14.59
C THR A 248 16.42 -4.18 -15.60
N SER A 249 15.23 -4.77 -15.55
CA SER A 249 14.06 -4.38 -16.33
C SER A 249 12.79 -4.64 -15.51
N ASN A 250 11.66 -4.17 -16.02
CA ASN A 250 10.39 -4.35 -15.37
C ASN A 250 10.06 -5.84 -15.16
N ASN A 251 9.90 -6.24 -13.90
CA ASN A 251 9.57 -7.58 -13.48
C ASN A 251 8.37 -7.55 -12.54
N SER A 252 7.19 -7.92 -13.04
CA SER A 252 5.94 -7.80 -12.28
C SER A 252 5.93 -8.62 -10.99
N VAL A 253 6.65 -9.76 -10.96
CA VAL A 253 6.77 -10.60 -9.76
C VAL A 253 7.52 -9.87 -8.66
N MET A 254 8.57 -9.14 -9.01
CA MET A 254 9.31 -8.27 -8.10
C MET A 254 8.50 -7.04 -7.69
N THR A 255 7.94 -6.30 -8.66
CA THR A 255 7.33 -4.99 -8.41
C THR A 255 6.16 -5.06 -7.45
N ARG A 256 5.32 -6.10 -7.58
CA ARG A 256 4.17 -6.36 -6.69
C ARG A 256 4.54 -6.72 -5.25
N LYS A 257 5.83 -6.87 -4.93
CA LYS A 257 6.35 -7.14 -3.56
C LYS A 257 7.16 -5.97 -3.01
N VAL A 258 7.92 -5.30 -3.88
CA VAL A 258 8.68 -4.09 -3.54
C VAL A 258 7.76 -2.94 -3.14
N ILE A 259 6.67 -2.67 -3.87
CA ILE A 259 5.76 -1.58 -3.52
C ILE A 259 5.12 -1.78 -2.14
N PRO A 260 4.51 -2.94 -1.82
CA PRO A 260 3.99 -3.18 -0.48
C PRO A 260 5.05 -3.01 0.62
N TRP A 261 6.25 -3.55 0.45
CA TRP A 261 7.32 -3.41 1.45
C TRP A 261 7.64 -1.94 1.74
N MET A 262 7.86 -1.15 0.69
CA MET A 262 8.14 0.28 0.85
C MET A 262 6.98 1.01 1.51
N LYS A 263 5.74 0.71 1.14
CA LYS A 263 4.55 1.33 1.72
C LYS A 263 4.36 1.01 3.19
N ILE A 264 4.49 -0.26 3.58
CA ILE A 264 4.38 -0.70 4.97
C ILE A 264 5.38 0.06 5.84
N PHE A 265 6.64 0.14 5.42
CA PHE A 265 7.68 0.63 6.32
C PHE A 265 7.99 2.13 6.19
N ILE A 266 7.99 2.68 4.97
CA ILE A 266 8.25 4.12 4.76
C ILE A 266 7.02 4.96 5.14
N ASP A 267 5.82 4.49 4.82
CA ASP A 267 4.57 5.23 5.04
C ASP A 267 3.79 4.71 6.25
N GLN A 268 4.20 3.62 6.92
CA GLN A 268 3.37 2.95 7.94
C GLN A 268 1.97 2.59 7.40
N ASP A 269 1.92 2.27 6.10
CA ASP A 269 0.67 2.05 5.38
C ASP A 269 0.25 0.58 5.48
N THR A 270 -0.49 0.30 6.56
CA THR A 270 -1.09 -1.00 6.91
C THR A 270 -1.96 -1.57 5.80
N ARG A 271 -2.52 -0.75 4.91
CA ARG A 271 -3.31 -1.23 3.77
C ARG A 271 -2.51 -2.17 2.86
N TYR A 272 -1.18 -2.13 2.91
CA TYR A 272 -0.29 -2.97 2.11
C TYR A 272 0.17 -4.27 2.79
N THR A 273 -0.04 -4.46 4.10
CA THR A 273 0.40 -5.68 4.79
C THR A 273 -0.27 -6.94 4.25
N GLN A 274 -1.53 -6.81 3.82
CA GLN A 274 -2.32 -7.89 3.20
C GLN A 274 -1.61 -8.57 2.02
N PHE A 275 -0.66 -7.90 1.34
CA PHE A 275 0.04 -8.47 0.20
C PHE A 275 1.25 -9.33 0.57
N LEU A 276 1.76 -9.19 1.80
CA LEU A 276 3.00 -9.81 2.29
C LEU A 276 2.80 -10.68 3.54
N CYS A 277 1.72 -10.49 4.30
CA CYS A 277 1.45 -11.25 5.53
C CYS A 277 0.01 -11.78 5.62
N PRO A 278 -0.21 -13.09 5.36
CA PRO A 278 0.68 -13.97 4.63
C PRO A 278 0.76 -13.51 3.17
N LEU A 279 1.68 -14.08 2.41
CA LEU A 279 1.83 -13.72 1.01
C LEU A 279 0.53 -14.00 0.22
N LEU A 280 -0.15 -12.95 -0.21
CA LEU A 280 -1.44 -13.07 -0.90
C LEU A 280 -1.34 -13.80 -2.25
N ASP A 281 -0.24 -13.56 -2.97
CA ASP A 281 -0.01 -14.10 -4.31
C ASP A 281 1.42 -14.63 -4.42
N ASN A 282 1.53 -15.95 -4.59
CA ASN A 282 2.77 -16.70 -4.72
C ASN A 282 3.14 -17.01 -6.20
N THR A 283 2.39 -16.49 -7.18
CA THR A 283 2.69 -16.69 -8.60
C THR A 283 4.11 -16.22 -8.93
N GLY A 284 4.91 -17.06 -9.59
CA GLY A 284 6.32 -16.73 -9.89
C GLY A 284 7.24 -16.64 -8.67
N ILE A 285 6.78 -17.03 -7.48
CA ILE A 285 7.58 -17.14 -6.26
C ILE A 285 7.80 -18.61 -5.95
N ARG A 286 9.07 -19.03 -5.91
CA ARG A 286 9.48 -20.39 -5.55
C ARG A 286 9.56 -20.57 -4.04
N THR A 287 10.10 -19.58 -3.35
CA THR A 287 10.28 -19.58 -1.90
C THR A 287 9.89 -18.23 -1.32
N TYR A 288 9.10 -18.22 -0.25
CA TYR A 288 8.80 -17.03 0.54
C TYR A 288 9.07 -17.30 2.02
N ARG A 289 9.81 -16.43 2.68
CA ARG A 289 9.99 -16.43 4.15
C ARG A 289 9.80 -15.03 4.66
N SER A 290 9.19 -14.89 5.83
CA SER A 290 9.04 -13.58 6.47
C SER A 290 8.94 -13.71 7.98
N SER A 291 9.12 -12.60 8.68
CA SER A 291 8.91 -12.46 10.11
C SER A 291 7.49 -11.97 10.45
N CYS A 292 6.48 -12.34 9.65
CA CYS A 292 5.12 -11.84 9.85
C CYS A 292 4.63 -12.06 11.30
N PRO A 293 3.84 -11.12 11.86
CA PRO A 293 3.35 -9.88 11.23
C PRO A 293 4.47 -8.85 11.00
N LEU A 294 4.38 -8.07 9.92
CA LEU A 294 5.39 -7.07 9.55
C LEU A 294 5.21 -5.72 10.24
N LEU A 295 4.12 -5.55 11.00
CA LEU A 295 3.96 -4.47 11.96
C LEU A 295 3.39 -5.07 13.24
N PRO A 296 3.93 -4.71 14.42
CA PRO A 296 3.30 -5.07 15.68
C PRO A 296 1.89 -4.49 15.67
N ASP A 297 0.90 -5.34 15.97
CA ASP A 297 -0.54 -5.04 15.97
C ASP A 297 -1.28 -5.12 14.63
N ASP A 298 -0.70 -5.66 13.56
CA ASP A 298 -1.49 -6.15 12.42
C ASP A 298 -2.08 -7.54 12.78
N PRO A 299 -3.40 -7.80 12.67
CA PRO A 299 -3.92 -9.12 13.01
C PRO A 299 -3.35 -10.13 12.01
N ALA A 300 -2.49 -11.03 12.50
CA ALA A 300 -1.98 -12.16 11.72
C ALA A 300 -3.16 -12.84 11.02
N PRO A 301 -3.14 -13.07 9.71
CA PRO A 301 -4.32 -13.63 9.08
C PRO A 301 -4.65 -15.04 9.58
N GLY A 302 -5.92 -15.27 9.83
CA GLY A 302 -6.44 -16.37 10.64
C GLY A 302 -6.69 -16.00 12.10
N ALA A 303 -6.24 -14.83 12.57
CA ALA A 303 -6.55 -14.35 13.91
C ALA A 303 -8.06 -14.16 14.08
N THR A 304 -8.59 -14.76 15.13
CA THR A 304 -9.97 -14.58 15.58
C THR A 304 -9.98 -13.64 16.78
N PHE A 305 -10.78 -12.59 16.72
CA PHE A 305 -10.93 -11.61 17.79
C PHE A 305 -12.33 -11.02 17.80
N SER A 306 -12.71 -10.38 18.89
CA SER A 306 -13.86 -9.50 18.95
C SER A 306 -13.42 -8.07 18.65
N LEU A 307 -14.25 -7.31 17.94
CA LEU A 307 -14.07 -5.88 17.73
C LEU A 307 -14.85 -5.14 18.81
N GLU A 308 -14.16 -4.63 19.82
CA GLU A 308 -14.75 -3.88 20.93
C GLU A 308 -14.66 -2.37 20.67
N SER A 309 -15.82 -1.71 20.55
CA SER A 309 -15.89 -0.26 20.33
C SER A 309 -15.32 0.49 21.53
N SER A 310 -14.36 1.38 21.29
CA SER A 310 -13.75 2.19 22.35
C SER A 310 -14.72 3.23 22.92
N ALA A 311 -15.81 3.55 22.22
CA ALA A 311 -16.85 4.45 22.73
C ALA A 311 -17.71 3.82 23.83
N SER A 312 -17.88 2.50 23.84
CA SER A 312 -18.83 1.82 24.74
C SER A 312 -18.31 0.59 25.45
N GLY A 313 -17.14 0.05 25.07
CA GLY A 313 -16.64 -1.24 25.57
C GLY A 313 -17.50 -2.43 25.11
N LYS A 314 -18.20 -2.29 23.97
CA LYS A 314 -19.14 -3.29 23.44
C LYS A 314 -18.68 -3.83 22.10
N CYS A 315 -19.04 -5.06 21.80
CA CYS A 315 -18.53 -5.79 20.66
C CYS A 315 -19.45 -5.68 19.44
N ALA A 316 -18.86 -5.65 18.25
CA ALA A 316 -19.59 -5.84 16.99
C ALA A 316 -20.19 -7.27 16.97
N ASP A 317 -21.51 -7.34 16.97
CA ASP A 317 -22.30 -8.53 17.25
C ASP A 317 -23.34 -8.78 16.16
N VAL A 318 -23.54 -10.06 15.82
CA VAL A 318 -24.70 -10.52 15.04
C VAL A 318 -25.87 -10.83 15.98
N PRO A 319 -26.93 -10.01 15.96
CA PRO A 319 -28.00 -10.05 16.96
C PRO A 319 -28.69 -11.40 16.97
N GLY A 320 -28.89 -11.95 18.18
CA GLY A 320 -29.59 -13.22 18.38
C GLY A 320 -28.93 -14.43 17.70
N ARG A 321 -27.67 -14.30 17.25
CA ARG A 321 -26.94 -15.33 16.48
C ARG A 321 -27.64 -15.70 15.16
N VAL A 322 -28.47 -14.81 14.62
CA VAL A 322 -29.23 -15.05 13.40
C VAL A 322 -28.27 -15.07 12.20
N GLN A 323 -28.15 -16.22 11.52
CA GLN A 323 -27.19 -16.41 10.43
C GLN A 323 -27.76 -16.15 9.02
N THR A 324 -28.97 -15.58 8.94
CA THR A 324 -29.60 -15.21 7.67
C THR A 324 -28.78 -14.10 7.00
N ASN A 325 -28.53 -14.22 5.69
CA ASN A 325 -27.86 -13.16 4.92
C ASN A 325 -28.65 -11.85 5.03
N GLY A 326 -27.95 -10.73 5.15
CA GLY A 326 -28.54 -9.41 5.37
C GLY A 326 -28.85 -9.10 6.83
N THR A 327 -28.53 -9.98 7.78
CA THR A 327 -28.67 -9.68 9.21
C THR A 327 -27.71 -8.54 9.58
N GLY A 328 -28.28 -7.41 10.01
CA GLY A 328 -27.51 -6.21 10.36
C GLY A 328 -26.82 -6.33 11.70
N LEU A 329 -25.53 -5.97 11.74
CA LEU A 329 -24.74 -5.95 12.95
C LEU A 329 -25.24 -4.88 13.93
N ILE A 330 -24.96 -5.11 15.20
CA ILE A 330 -25.18 -4.19 16.31
C ILE A 330 -23.93 -4.13 17.19
N VAL A 331 -23.86 -3.17 18.09
CA VAL A 331 -23.01 -3.30 19.28
C VAL A 331 -23.80 -3.98 20.40
N TRP A 332 -23.15 -4.92 21.07
CA TRP A 332 -23.69 -5.64 22.22
C TRP A 332 -22.61 -5.90 23.26
N THR A 333 -23.01 -6.03 24.52
CA THR A 333 -22.10 -6.41 25.61
C THR A 333 -21.20 -7.58 25.21
N CYS A 334 -19.88 -7.37 25.29
CA CYS A 334 -18.89 -8.39 24.93
C CYS A 334 -19.02 -9.62 25.84
N ASN A 335 -19.24 -10.80 25.25
CA ASN A 335 -19.47 -12.04 25.97
C ASN A 335 -18.67 -13.24 25.41
N GLY A 336 -17.81 -13.00 24.41
CA GLY A 336 -16.93 -14.01 23.82
C GLY A 336 -17.65 -15.05 22.96
N ALA A 337 -18.94 -14.88 22.71
CA ALA A 337 -19.72 -15.80 21.91
C ALA A 337 -19.33 -15.80 20.42
N ALA A 338 -19.60 -16.91 19.74
CA ALA A 338 -19.32 -17.07 18.32
C ALA A 338 -19.90 -15.97 17.40
N ASN A 339 -21.00 -15.30 17.81
CA ASN A 339 -21.60 -14.19 17.06
C ASN A 339 -20.92 -12.83 17.27
N GLN A 340 -19.82 -12.79 18.02
CA GLN A 340 -18.94 -11.61 18.21
C GLN A 340 -17.49 -11.88 17.78
N ARG A 341 -17.19 -13.12 17.35
CA ARG A 341 -15.83 -13.55 17.00
C ARG A 341 -15.61 -13.47 15.49
N TRP A 342 -14.75 -12.54 15.10
CA TRP A 342 -14.40 -12.25 13.72
C TRP A 342 -13.01 -12.80 13.41
N THR A 343 -12.91 -13.60 12.36
CA THR A 343 -11.66 -14.09 11.80
C THR A 343 -11.22 -13.17 10.67
N HIS A 344 -10.05 -12.53 10.81
CA HIS A 344 -9.47 -11.72 9.74
C HIS A 344 -8.71 -12.63 8.75
N THR A 345 -9.06 -12.62 7.47
CA THR A 345 -8.43 -13.49 6.47
C THR A 345 -7.33 -12.77 5.68
N ALA A 346 -6.47 -13.53 5.00
CA ALA A 346 -5.43 -12.97 4.15
C ALA A 346 -5.98 -12.19 2.96
N ALA A 347 -7.24 -12.49 2.56
CA ALA A 347 -7.96 -11.77 1.53
C ALA A 347 -8.57 -10.44 2.04
N GLY A 348 -8.34 -10.09 3.30
CA GLY A 348 -8.86 -8.89 3.95
C GLY A 348 -10.31 -9.01 4.40
N GLU A 349 -10.88 -10.21 4.53
CA GLU A 349 -12.27 -10.35 4.98
C GLU A 349 -12.33 -10.50 6.51
N LEU A 350 -13.41 -9.99 7.12
CA LEU A 350 -13.78 -10.31 8.50
C LEU A 350 -14.89 -11.36 8.47
N ARG A 351 -14.56 -12.60 8.79
CA ARG A 351 -15.48 -13.73 8.71
C ARG A 351 -16.01 -14.17 10.07
N ILE A 352 -17.19 -14.77 10.10
CA ILE A 352 -17.86 -15.24 11.31
C ILE A 352 -18.54 -16.60 11.08
N TYR A 353 -18.80 -17.33 12.17
CA TYR A 353 -19.36 -18.68 12.18
C TYR A 353 -18.54 -19.66 11.34
N ASP A 354 -17.33 -19.99 11.83
CA ASP A 354 -16.40 -20.91 11.17
C ASP A 354 -16.12 -20.53 9.71
N ASN A 355 -15.93 -19.22 9.49
CA ASN A 355 -15.63 -18.62 8.20
C ASN A 355 -16.75 -18.74 7.14
N ALA A 356 -17.98 -19.09 7.54
CA ALA A 356 -19.11 -19.28 6.61
C ALA A 356 -19.76 -17.97 6.13
N LYS A 357 -19.62 -16.89 6.90
CA LYS A 357 -20.22 -15.58 6.61
C LYS A 357 -19.18 -14.47 6.68
N CYS A 358 -19.38 -13.41 5.91
CA CYS A 358 -18.51 -12.24 5.84
C CYS A 358 -19.23 -10.99 6.35
N MET A 359 -18.51 -10.13 7.08
CA MET A 359 -18.92 -8.76 7.37
C MET A 359 -18.98 -7.97 6.07
N ASP A 360 -20.12 -7.35 5.77
CA ASP A 360 -20.42 -6.78 4.47
C ASP A 360 -20.98 -5.37 4.62
N ALA A 361 -20.33 -4.40 3.98
CA ALA A 361 -20.78 -3.01 3.91
C ALA A 361 -21.89 -2.78 2.86
N ASN A 362 -22.32 -3.82 2.15
CA ASN A 362 -23.32 -3.77 1.08
C ASN A 362 -22.97 -2.73 0.01
N ALA A 363 -23.87 -1.77 -0.26
CA ALA A 363 -23.62 -0.68 -1.21
C ALA A 363 -22.59 0.35 -0.72
N SER A 364 -22.11 0.21 0.52
CA SER A 364 -21.04 1.01 1.13
C SER A 364 -21.24 2.54 1.12
N GLY A 365 -22.48 3.02 1.01
CA GLY A 365 -22.85 4.43 1.17
C GLY A 365 -22.73 4.92 2.62
N GLN A 366 -22.69 6.23 2.84
CA GLN A 366 -22.60 6.79 4.19
C GLN A 366 -23.82 6.40 5.04
N GLY A 367 -23.58 5.88 6.24
CA GLY A 367 -24.61 5.40 7.16
C GLY A 367 -25.18 4.02 6.80
N THR A 368 -24.65 3.35 5.77
CA THR A 368 -25.12 2.00 5.39
C THR A 368 -24.86 1.05 6.54
N ARG A 369 -25.89 0.30 6.93
CA ARG A 369 -25.77 -0.72 7.95
C ARG A 369 -24.90 -1.87 7.45
N VAL A 370 -23.94 -2.27 8.28
CA VAL A 370 -23.10 -3.44 8.03
C VAL A 370 -23.91 -4.69 8.35
N THR A 371 -23.83 -5.69 7.48
CA THR A 371 -24.56 -6.96 7.63
C THR A 371 -23.60 -8.15 7.57
N ILE A 372 -24.09 -9.33 7.92
CA ILE A 372 -23.45 -10.58 7.50
C ILE A 372 -24.07 -11.10 6.20
N ASN A 373 -23.23 -11.57 5.28
CA ASN A 373 -23.66 -12.20 4.04
C ASN A 373 -22.79 -13.43 3.72
N ALA A 374 -23.21 -14.20 2.72
CA ALA A 374 -22.33 -15.20 2.13
C ALA A 374 -21.06 -14.51 1.60
N CYS A 375 -19.90 -15.13 1.82
CA CYS A 375 -18.63 -14.59 1.33
C CYS A 375 -18.56 -14.70 -0.20
N THR A 376 -18.38 -13.57 -0.85
CA THR A 376 -18.30 -13.42 -2.31
C THR A 376 -16.90 -13.03 -2.78
N GLY A 377 -16.03 -12.57 -1.86
CA GLY A 377 -14.72 -11.99 -2.19
C GLY A 377 -14.79 -10.58 -2.79
N GLY A 378 -15.98 -9.97 -2.84
CA GLY A 378 -16.18 -8.61 -3.33
C GLY A 378 -15.59 -7.55 -2.37
N ASP A 379 -15.29 -6.36 -2.90
CA ASP A 379 -14.62 -5.31 -2.12
C ASP A 379 -15.48 -4.73 -0.99
N SER A 380 -16.82 -4.91 -1.02
CA SER A 380 -17.70 -4.54 0.11
C SER A 380 -17.50 -5.42 1.34
N GLN A 381 -16.89 -6.60 1.17
CA GLN A 381 -16.61 -7.57 2.24
C GLN A 381 -15.14 -7.57 2.68
N LYS A 382 -14.33 -6.68 2.10
CA LYS A 382 -12.92 -6.52 2.48
C LYS A 382 -12.76 -5.32 3.39
N TRP A 383 -11.98 -5.52 4.44
CA TRP A 383 -11.77 -4.61 5.55
C TRP A 383 -10.28 -4.55 5.85
N THR A 384 -9.78 -3.35 6.08
CA THR A 384 -8.46 -3.14 6.69
C THR A 384 -8.67 -2.82 8.16
N VAL A 385 -8.14 -3.67 9.04
CA VAL A 385 -8.19 -3.48 10.49
C VAL A 385 -6.87 -2.86 10.93
N ASP A 386 -6.86 -1.54 11.09
CA ASP A 386 -5.66 -0.74 11.37
C ASP A 386 -5.23 -0.81 12.84
N VAL A 387 -3.93 -0.56 13.07
CA VAL A 387 -3.32 -0.52 14.42
C VAL A 387 -3.93 0.56 15.32
N ASN A 388 -4.38 1.68 14.75
CA ASN A 388 -5.05 2.74 15.50
C ASN A 388 -6.50 2.39 15.91
N GLY A 389 -6.94 1.15 15.64
CA GLY A 389 -8.29 0.66 15.92
C GLY A 389 -9.31 0.99 14.82
N THR A 390 -8.92 1.69 13.76
CA THR A 390 -9.83 2.00 12.66
C THR A 390 -10.07 0.75 11.81
N VAL A 391 -11.30 0.52 11.40
CA VAL A 391 -11.64 -0.59 10.49
C VAL A 391 -12.25 0.00 9.21
N THR A 392 -11.52 -0.04 8.09
CA THR A 392 -11.94 0.62 6.84
C THR A 392 -12.40 -0.38 5.79
N ASN A 393 -13.46 -0.05 5.06
CA ASN A 393 -14.01 -0.90 4.00
C ASN A 393 -13.34 -0.64 2.65
N ALA A 394 -12.94 -1.69 1.92
CA ALA A 394 -12.20 -1.54 0.67
C ALA A 394 -13.03 -0.90 -0.46
N ALA A 395 -14.34 -1.20 -0.56
CA ALA A 395 -15.19 -0.64 -1.61
C ALA A 395 -15.44 0.87 -1.50
N SER A 396 -15.40 1.43 -0.28
CA SER A 396 -15.76 2.84 -0.04
C SER A 396 -14.68 3.69 0.61
N GLY A 397 -13.66 3.08 1.21
CA GLY A 397 -12.69 3.78 2.07
C GLY A 397 -13.30 4.35 3.35
N ARG A 398 -14.53 3.94 3.72
CA ARG A 398 -15.24 4.40 4.92
C ARG A 398 -14.93 3.53 6.14
N CYS A 399 -15.12 4.10 7.32
CA CYS A 399 -14.84 3.47 8.60
C CYS A 399 -16.06 2.74 9.15
N LEU A 400 -15.83 1.58 9.76
CA LEU A 400 -16.77 0.88 10.62
C LEU A 400 -17.03 1.73 11.86
N ASP A 401 -18.30 2.02 12.12
CA ASP A 401 -18.72 2.94 13.16
C ASP A 401 -19.81 2.30 14.03
N ALA A 402 -19.63 2.38 15.34
CA ALA A 402 -20.66 2.08 16.31
C ALA A 402 -21.65 3.25 16.36
N GLY A 403 -22.79 3.12 15.67
CA GLY A 403 -23.79 4.19 15.52
C GLY A 403 -24.49 4.61 16.82
N GLY A 404 -24.06 4.10 17.97
CA GLY A 404 -24.49 4.45 19.33
C GLY A 404 -23.78 3.59 20.38
N THR A 405 -23.89 3.96 21.65
CA THR A 405 -23.26 3.26 22.78
C THR A 405 -24.19 2.29 23.53
N ALA A 406 -25.50 2.38 23.27
CA ALA A 406 -26.50 1.49 23.83
C ALA A 406 -26.49 0.12 23.15
N ASP A 407 -26.94 -0.93 23.85
CA ASP A 407 -27.13 -2.24 23.23
C ASP A 407 -28.13 -2.13 22.08
N ASN A 408 -27.90 -2.91 21.02
CA ASN A 408 -28.65 -2.85 19.76
C ASN A 408 -28.40 -1.61 18.89
N SER A 409 -27.50 -0.71 19.28
CA SER A 409 -27.11 0.38 18.36
C SER A 409 -26.50 -0.22 17.09
N PRO A 410 -26.86 0.25 15.89
CA PRO A 410 -26.42 -0.35 14.64
C PRO A 410 -24.92 -0.11 14.41
N VAL A 411 -24.25 -1.10 13.82
CA VAL A 411 -22.92 -0.90 13.24
C VAL A 411 -23.09 -0.49 11.77
N VAL A 412 -22.46 0.61 11.38
CA VAL A 412 -22.60 1.23 10.06
C VAL A 412 -21.23 1.51 9.45
N VAL A 413 -21.19 1.83 8.15
CA VAL A 413 -20.03 2.49 7.55
C VAL A 413 -20.27 3.98 7.39
N THR A 414 -19.34 4.82 7.82
CA THR A 414 -19.44 6.28 7.67
C THR A 414 -18.08 6.89 7.35
N THR A 415 -18.07 8.18 7.02
CA THR A 415 -16.82 8.92 6.78
C THR A 415 -15.91 8.78 7.99
N CYS A 416 -14.64 8.48 7.73
CA CYS A 416 -13.63 8.40 8.78
C CYS A 416 -13.37 9.78 9.39
N THR A 417 -13.57 9.88 10.70
CA THR A 417 -13.47 11.13 11.48
C THR A 417 -12.50 11.01 12.65
N GLY A 418 -12.01 9.80 12.96
CA GLY A 418 -11.21 9.52 14.15
C GLY A 418 -12.02 9.52 15.46
N ALA A 419 -13.36 9.52 15.39
CA ALA A 419 -14.22 9.44 16.56
C ALA A 419 -14.02 8.12 17.32
N THR A 420 -14.23 8.12 18.64
CA THR A 420 -14.10 6.91 19.46
C THR A 420 -15.12 5.81 19.10
N SER A 421 -16.21 6.15 18.41
CA SER A 421 -17.16 5.19 17.82
C SER A 421 -16.58 4.40 16.64
N GLN A 422 -15.49 4.91 16.04
CA GLN A 422 -14.80 4.34 14.87
C GLN A 422 -13.51 3.62 15.24
N THR A 423 -13.11 3.67 16.51
CA THR A 423 -11.95 2.98 17.03
C THR A 423 -12.40 1.71 17.75
N TRP A 424 -11.85 0.59 17.32
CA TRP A 424 -12.19 -0.76 17.77
C TRP A 424 -10.94 -1.44 18.31
N SER A 425 -10.96 -1.80 19.59
CA SER A 425 -9.92 -2.65 20.17
C SER A 425 -10.18 -4.11 19.80
N LYS A 426 -9.10 -4.84 19.55
CA LYS A 426 -9.16 -6.29 19.30
C LYS A 426 -9.10 -7.00 20.64
N ARG A 427 -10.12 -7.81 20.93
CA ARG A 427 -10.20 -8.60 22.16
C ARG A 427 -10.18 -10.09 21.83
N SER A 428 -9.20 -10.81 22.37
CA SER A 428 -9.03 -12.26 22.22
C SER A 428 -9.90 -13.06 23.20
#